data_AF-A0A1R3H7L3-F1
#
_entry.id   AF-A0A1R3H7L3-F1
#
_cell.length_a   1.000
_cell.length_b   1.000
_cell.length_c   1.000
_cell.angle_alpha   90.00
_cell.angle_beta   90.00
_cell.angle_gamma   90.00
#
_symmetry.space_group_name_H-M   'P 1'
#
loop_
_entity.id
_entity.type
_entity.pdbx_description
1 polymer ?
#
loop_
_entity_poly.entity_id
_entity_poly.type
_entity_poly.pdbx_seq_one_letter_code
_entity_poly.pdbx_strand_id
1 'polypeptide(L)' 'MERSNSMEDGCTTPKHRIPAAFHCPPPPRKKPEGGAKRAPPKNGYFQPPDLDALFALQPRREACA' A
#
# COMPACT_ATOMS: atom_id res chain seq x y z
N MET A 1 11.25 13.60 61.52
CA MET A 1 12.21 13.90 60.44
C MET A 1 11.49 13.63 59.13
N GLU A 2 11.19 14.68 58.37
CA GLU A 2 10.25 14.65 57.26
C GLU A 2 10.84 13.94 56.03
N ARG A 3 10.01 13.13 55.36
CA ARG A 3 10.35 12.42 54.13
C ARG A 3 10.30 13.41 52.97
N SER A 4 11.46 13.90 52.53
CA SER A 4 11.56 14.68 51.30
C SER A 4 11.59 13.73 50.10
N ASN A 5 10.41 13.44 49.58
CA ASN A 5 10.19 12.74 48.32
C ASN A 5 10.57 13.69 47.17
N SER A 6 11.78 13.55 46.61
CA SER A 6 12.25 14.38 45.50
C SER A 6 11.56 13.98 44.19
N MET A 7 10.37 14.54 43.96
CA MET A 7 9.64 14.50 42.69
C MET A 7 10.22 15.53 41.70
N GLU A 8 11.48 15.36 41.30
CA GLU A 8 12.13 16.22 40.29
C GLU A 8 12.62 15.37 39.10
N ASP A 9 11.78 14.44 38.63
CA ASP A 9 11.94 13.84 37.30
C ASP A 9 11.07 14.64 36.33
N GLY A 10 11.58 15.80 35.90
CA GLY A 10 10.98 16.56 34.81
C GLY A 10 10.98 15.76 33.51
N CYS A 11 10.10 16.12 32.56
CA CYS A 11 10.08 15.52 31.23
C CYS A 11 11.45 15.66 30.55
N THR A 12 12.13 14.54 30.28
CA THR A 12 13.43 14.52 29.61
C THR A 12 13.31 13.92 28.21
N THR A 13 14.09 14.44 27.26
CA THR A 13 14.18 13.86 25.92
C THR A 13 14.87 12.49 25.99
N PRO A 14 14.30 11.42 25.41
CA PRO A 14 14.93 10.11 25.39
C PRO A 14 16.36 10.18 24.82
N LYS A 15 17.34 9.66 25.56
CA LYS A 15 18.77 9.70 25.22
C LYS A 15 19.18 8.75 24.08
N HIS A 16 18.27 7.89 23.62
CA HIS A 16 18.56 6.92 22.56
C HIS A 16 18.43 7.59 21.19
N ARG A 17 19.51 7.57 20.39
CA ARG A 17 19.50 8.05 19.00
C ARG A 17 18.75 7.09 18.10
N ILE A 18 17.97 7.64 17.16
CA ILE A 18 17.46 6.89 16.01
C ILE A 18 18.69 6.37 15.24
N PRO A 19 18.78 5.07 14.93
CA PRO A 19 19.86 4.54 14.10
C PRO A 19 19.98 5.36 12.82
N ALA A 20 21.22 5.51 12.32
CA ALA A 20 21.45 6.18 11.05
C ALA A 20 20.56 5.55 9.96
N ALA A 21 20.03 6.40 9.07
CA ALA A 21 19.10 5.99 8.05
C ALA A 21 19.59 4.72 7.36
N PHE A 22 18.81 3.65 7.47
CA PHE A 22 19.09 2.42 6.75
C PHE A 22 19.08 2.76 5.26
N HIS A 23 20.19 2.55 4.57
CA HIS A 23 20.22 2.71 3.13
C HIS A 23 19.21 1.71 2.54
N CYS A 24 18.09 2.23 2.02
CA CYS A 24 17.13 1.39 1.32
C CYS A 24 17.86 0.63 0.21
N PRO A 25 17.60 -0.67 0.05
CA PRO A 25 18.14 -1.40 -1.08
C PRO A 25 17.71 -0.72 -2.38
N PRO A 26 18.52 -0.82 -3.45
CA PRO A 26 18.16 -0.26 -4.74
C PRO A 26 16.80 -0.81 -5.20
N PRO A 27 16.02 0.00 -5.93
CA PRO A 27 14.69 -0.41 -6.38
C PRO A 27 14.78 -1.67 -7.26
N PRO A 28 13.80 -2.58 -7.17
CA PRO A 28 13.74 -3.75 -8.02
C PRO A 28 13.71 -3.32 -9.50
N ARG A 29 14.47 -4.03 -10.34
CA ARG A 29 14.51 -3.76 -11.77
C ARG A 29 13.15 -4.03 -12.39
N LYS A 30 12.64 -3.09 -13.19
CA LYS A 30 11.48 -3.33 -14.03
C LYS A 30 11.75 -4.55 -14.91
N LYS A 31 10.78 -5.48 -14.98
CA LYS A 31 10.83 -6.56 -15.97
C LYS A 31 10.83 -5.91 -17.37
N PRO A 32 11.60 -6.45 -18.33
CA PRO A 32 11.45 -6.02 -19.71
C PRO A 32 9.98 -6.24 -20.13
N GLU A 33 9.44 -5.36 -20.97
CA GLU A 33 8.16 -5.61 -21.64
C GLU A 33 8.30 -6.90 -22.46
N GLY A 34 7.92 -8.01 -21.83
CA GLY A 34 7.95 -9.34 -22.41
C GLY A 34 6.77 -9.50 -23.34
N GLY A 35 6.88 -8.93 -24.54
CA GLY A 35 5.86 -9.06 -25.56
C GLY A 35 6.19 -8.18 -26.76
N ALA A 36 6.05 -8.75 -27.97
CA ALA A 36 5.95 -7.92 -29.15
C ALA A 36 4.84 -6.89 -28.93
N LYS A 37 5.06 -5.63 -29.31
CA LYS A 37 4.02 -4.60 -29.30
C LYS A 37 2.82 -5.17 -30.04
N ARG A 38 1.74 -5.46 -29.31
CA ARG A 38 0.52 -5.98 -29.92
C ARG A 38 0.04 -4.93 -30.90
N ALA A 39 -0.24 -5.34 -32.14
CA ALA A 39 -0.82 -4.43 -33.12
C ALA A 39 -2.09 -3.80 -32.54
N PRO A 40 -2.39 -2.53 -32.88
CA PRO A 40 -3.65 -1.91 -32.50
C PRO A 40 -4.82 -2.84 -32.82
N PRO A 41 -5.86 -2.92 -31.97
CA PRO A 41 -7.06 -3.67 -32.28
C PRO A 41 -7.61 -3.26 -33.65
N LYS A 42 -8.00 -4.23 -34.47
CA LYS A 42 -8.54 -3.99 -35.83
C LYS A 42 -9.74 -3.03 -35.84
N ASN A 43 -10.46 -2.96 -34.71
CA ASN A 43 -11.71 -2.23 -34.56
C ASN A 43 -11.51 -0.88 -33.83
N GLY A 44 -10.26 -0.39 -33.74
CA GLY A 44 -9.92 0.91 -33.16
C GLY A 44 -9.84 0.93 -31.64
N TYR A 45 -10.61 0.10 -30.94
CA TYR A 45 -10.64 0.08 -29.47
C TYR A 45 -10.36 -1.30 -28.89
N PHE A 46 -9.80 -1.31 -27.68
CA PHE A 46 -9.77 -2.51 -26.86
C PHE A 46 -11.22 -2.93 -26.61
N GLN A 47 -11.58 -4.12 -27.09
CA GLN A 47 -12.83 -4.77 -26.72
C GLN A 47 -12.51 -5.59 -25.47
N PRO A 48 -12.78 -5.07 -24.25
CA PRO A 48 -12.64 -5.89 -23.05
C PRO A 48 -13.51 -7.14 -23.19
N PRO A 49 -13.15 -8.25 -22.52
CA PRO A 49 -14.08 -9.36 -22.35
C PRO A 49 -15.43 -8.81 -21.88
N ASP A 50 -16.50 -9.35 -22.46
CA ASP A 50 -17.85 -8.80 -22.41
C ASP A 50 -18.22 -8.28 -21.01
N LEU A 51 -18.36 -6.96 -20.89
CA LEU A 51 -18.76 -6.32 -19.63
C LEU A 51 -20.17 -6.75 -19.23
N ASP A 52 -21.01 -7.16 -20.18
CA ASP A 52 -22.35 -7.66 -19.89
C ASP A 52 -22.29 -8.93 -19.04
N ALA A 53 -21.20 -9.72 -19.14
CA ALA A 53 -21.00 -10.88 -18.28
C ALA A 53 -20.79 -10.50 -16.80
N LEU A 54 -20.28 -9.29 -16.50
CA LEU A 54 -20.13 -8.81 -15.12
C LEU A 54 -21.49 -8.44 -14.50
N PHE A 55 -22.39 -7.90 -15.32
CA PHE A 55 -23.72 -7.49 -14.89
C PHE A 55 -24.77 -8.62 -15.00
N ALA A 56 -24.49 -9.65 -15.79
CA ALA A 56 -25.28 -10.88 -15.85
C ALA A 56 -25.16 -11.72 -14.56
N LEU A 57 -24.19 -11.42 -13.70
CA LEU A 57 -24.08 -12.04 -12.39
C LEU A 57 -25.27 -11.62 -11.52
N GLN A 58 -26.02 -12.62 -11.07
CA GLN A 58 -27.15 -12.44 -10.16
C GLN A 58 -26.70 -11.58 -8.94
N PRO A 59 -27.46 -10.52 -8.58
CA PRO A 59 -27.17 -9.75 -7.38
C PRO A 59 -27.01 -10.66 -6.17
N ARG A 60 -25.90 -10.54 -5.45
CA ARG A 60 -25.72 -11.27 -4.18
C ARG A 60 -26.77 -10.73 -3.20
N ARG A 61 -27.52 -11.65 -2.58
CA ARG A 61 -28.51 -11.32 -1.55
C ARG A 61 -27.85 -10.45 -0.49
N GLU A 62 -28.38 -9.24 -0.34
CA GLU A 62 -28.01 -8.33 0.74
C GLU A 62 -28.47 -8.93 2.08
N ALA A 63 -27.64 -8.81 3.12
CA ALA A 63 -28.08 -9.09 4.47
C ALA A 63 -28.90 -7.88 4.94
N CYS A 64 -30.17 -8.10 5.28
CA CYS A 64 -31.01 -7.06 5.88
C CYS A 64 -30.45 -6.65 7.25
N ALA A 65 -30.57 -5.36 7.55
CA ALA A 65 -30.24 -4.76 8.84
C ALA A 65 -31.27 -5.12 9.92
#